data_AF-A0A8T7BZ00-F1
#
_entry.id   AF-A0A8T7BZ00-F1
#
_cell.length_a   1.000
_cell.length_b   1.000
_cell.length_c   1.000
_cell.angle_alpha   90.00
_cell.angle_beta   90.00
_cell.angle_gamma   90.00
#
_symmetry.space_group_name_H-M   'P 1'
#
loop_
_entity.id
_entity.type
_entity.pdbx_description
1 polymer ?
#
loop_
_entity_poly.entity_id
_entity_poly.type
_entity_poly.pdbx_seq_one_letter_code
_entity_poly.pdbx_strand_id
1 'polypeptide(L)'
;AYANDEDIEAYIATCTAIHGVRTRFIYAGLTALDIKCTEPEGAFYLTVNFDHWRSQLAAIGIQTSPQLASYLLDEHDLATLSCDAFGVDPAQLSLRLASSYLDMEQETDSQRLIALFENGISDEEFMSDRHHPNVHAALDEFALFVQKISSR
;
A
#
# COMPACT_ATOMS: atom_id res chain seq x y z
N ALA A 1 -14.97 26.76 -20.36
CA ALA A 1 -14.78 27.06 -18.93
C ALA A 1 -15.31 25.85 -18.17
N TYR A 2 -14.43 24.99 -17.68
CA TYR A 2 -14.80 23.80 -16.89
C TYR A 2 -14.80 24.18 -15.41
N ALA A 3 -15.75 25.03 -15.01
CA ALA A 3 -15.84 25.50 -13.64
C ALA A 3 -17.17 25.06 -13.05
N ASN A 4 -17.06 24.28 -11.97
CA ASN A 4 -18.05 24.04 -10.92
C ASN A 4 -19.22 23.13 -11.31
N ASP A 5 -18.94 21.84 -11.38
CA ASP A 5 -19.96 20.81 -11.27
C ASP A 5 -19.89 20.26 -9.83
N GLU A 6 -20.88 20.61 -9.01
CA GLU A 6 -20.94 20.26 -7.57
C GLU A 6 -20.88 18.74 -7.36
N ASP A 7 -21.45 17.96 -8.29
CA ASP A 7 -21.44 16.50 -8.20
C ASP A 7 -20.03 15.95 -8.44
N ILE A 8 -19.27 16.55 -9.37
CA ILE A 8 -17.86 16.17 -9.62
C ILE A 8 -16.99 16.55 -8.42
N GLU A 9 -17.18 17.74 -7.84
CA GLU A 9 -16.42 18.17 -6.66
C GLU A 9 -16.69 17.28 -5.45
N ALA A 10 -17.97 16.92 -5.22
CA ALA A 10 -18.35 15.98 -4.17
C ALA A 10 -17.71 14.60 -4.38
N TYR A 11 -17.75 14.08 -5.62
CA TYR A 11 -17.11 12.82 -5.96
C TYR A 11 -15.60 12.83 -5.71
N ILE A 12 -14.90 13.88 -6.15
CA ILE A 12 -13.45 14.05 -5.91
C ILE A 12 -13.16 14.09 -4.40
N ALA A 13 -13.97 14.80 -3.62
CA ALA A 13 -13.83 14.87 -2.16
C ALA A 13 -14.01 13.49 -1.51
N THR A 14 -15.04 12.73 -1.90
CA THR A 14 -15.29 11.36 -1.43
C THR A 14 -14.13 10.43 -1.75
N CYS A 15 -13.66 10.41 -3.00
CA CYS A 15 -12.52 9.59 -3.40
C CYS A 15 -11.23 9.98 -2.64
N THR A 16 -11.00 11.28 -2.44
CA THR A 16 -9.84 11.78 -1.69
C THR A 16 -9.88 11.29 -0.24
N ALA A 17 -11.06 11.34 0.40
CA ALA A 17 -11.25 10.86 1.75
C ALA A 17 -11.02 9.35 1.85
N ILE A 18 -11.62 8.55 0.96
CA ILE A 18 -11.45 7.09 0.90
C ILE A 18 -9.98 6.70 0.74
N HIS A 19 -9.28 7.29 -0.23
CA HIS A 19 -7.85 7.01 -0.43
C HIS A 19 -7.00 7.44 0.77
N GLY A 20 -7.36 8.55 1.43
CA GLY A 20 -6.71 8.99 2.66
C GLY A 20 -6.83 7.96 3.78
N VAL A 21 -8.04 7.45 4.04
CA VAL A 21 -8.31 6.44 5.08
C VAL A 21 -7.51 5.16 4.79
N ARG A 22 -7.62 4.65 3.56
CA ARG A 22 -6.94 3.41 3.14
C ARG A 22 -5.42 3.53 3.22
N THR A 23 -4.86 4.62 2.72
CA THR A 23 -3.40 4.84 2.70
C THR A 23 -2.85 4.99 4.12
N ARG A 24 -3.56 5.69 5.02
CA ARG A 24 -3.16 5.78 6.44
C ARG A 24 -3.24 4.45 7.17
N PHE A 25 -4.25 3.62 6.86
CA PHE A 25 -4.37 2.28 7.42
C PHE A 25 -3.19 1.39 7.03
N ILE A 26 -2.85 1.35 5.73
CA ILE A 26 -1.70 0.58 5.24
C ILE A 26 -0.39 1.12 5.84
N TYR A 27 -0.23 2.44 5.90
CA TYR A 27 0.92 3.07 6.57
C TYR A 27 1.07 2.62 8.03
N ALA A 28 -0.03 2.62 8.80
CA ALA A 28 -0.02 2.17 10.19
C ALA A 28 0.36 0.69 10.31
N GLY A 29 -0.16 -0.17 9.43
CA GLY A 29 0.19 -1.59 9.39
C GLY A 29 1.67 -1.82 9.08
N LEU A 30 2.21 -1.17 8.06
CA LEU A 30 3.62 -1.30 7.66
C LEU A 30 4.57 -0.77 8.73
N THR A 31 4.25 0.38 9.35
CA THR A 31 5.08 0.95 10.42
C THR A 31 5.05 0.12 11.69
N ALA A 32 3.94 -0.57 12.00
CA ALA A 32 3.88 -1.54 13.09
C ALA A 32 4.78 -2.77 12.87
N LEU A 33 5.20 -3.02 11.62
CA LEU A 33 6.18 -4.06 11.24
C LEU A 33 7.62 -3.52 11.16
N ASP A 34 7.87 -2.31 11.70
CA ASP A 34 9.15 -1.59 11.60
C ASP A 34 9.61 -1.28 10.16
N ILE A 35 8.72 -1.41 9.17
CA ILE A 35 9.03 -1.02 7.78
C ILE A 35 9.03 0.50 7.72
N LYS A 36 10.19 1.08 7.34
CA LYS A 36 10.31 2.52 7.17
C LYS A 36 9.45 2.97 6.00
N CYS A 37 8.46 3.81 6.28
CA CYS A 37 7.52 4.32 5.30
C CYS A 37 7.44 5.85 5.39
N THR A 38 7.35 6.53 4.26
CA THR A 38 7.06 7.98 4.25
C THR A 38 5.62 8.21 4.69
N GLU A 39 5.42 9.09 5.67
CA GLU A 39 4.08 9.42 6.15
C GLU A 39 3.22 10.00 5.00
N PRO A 40 2.01 9.46 4.76
CA PRO A 40 1.17 9.92 3.66
C PRO A 40 0.47 11.24 3.99
N GLU A 41 0.84 12.31 3.30
CA GLU A 41 0.15 13.62 3.38
C GLU A 41 -1.09 13.69 2.44
N GLY A 42 -1.28 12.70 1.57
CA GLY A 42 -2.37 12.57 0.61
C GLY A 42 -2.09 11.49 -0.44
N ALA A 43 -2.98 11.34 -1.42
CA ALA A 43 -2.89 10.39 -2.53
C ALA A 43 -3.01 8.90 -2.13
N PHE A 44 -2.51 8.02 -3.00
CA PHE A 44 -2.72 6.57 -2.98
C PHE A 44 -1.44 5.77 -3.28
N TYR A 45 -0.29 6.36 -2.96
CA TYR A 45 1.01 5.70 -3.05
C TYR A 45 1.79 5.84 -1.74
N LEU A 46 2.52 4.80 -1.37
CA LEU A 46 3.47 4.79 -0.25
C LEU A 46 4.85 4.41 -0.78
N THR A 47 5.89 5.09 -0.27
CA THR A 47 7.28 4.67 -0.47
C THR A 47 7.77 4.01 0.80
N VAL A 48 8.15 2.74 0.68
CA VAL A 48 8.69 1.93 1.76
C VAL A 48 10.17 1.65 1.52
N ASN A 49 10.95 1.50 2.58
CA ASN A 49 12.37 1.23 2.52
C ASN A 49 12.75 0.08 3.47
N PHE A 50 13.51 -0.88 2.93
CA PHE A 50 13.94 -2.10 3.62
C PHE A 50 15.46 -2.12 3.92
N ASP A 51 16.14 -0.98 3.82
CA ASP A 51 17.61 -0.93 4.02
C ASP A 51 18.03 -1.35 5.44
N HIS A 52 17.12 -1.26 6.42
CA HIS A 52 17.34 -1.77 7.77
C HIS A 52 17.72 -3.27 7.78
N TRP A 53 17.17 -4.06 6.85
CA TRP A 53 17.44 -5.50 6.72
C TRP A 53 18.43 -5.84 5.61
N ARG A 54 19.26 -4.88 5.16
CA ARG A 54 20.17 -5.07 4.02
C ARG A 54 21.04 -6.33 4.14
N SER A 55 21.59 -6.62 5.32
CA SER A 55 22.45 -7.79 5.52
C SER A 55 21.67 -9.11 5.42
N GLN A 56 20.47 -9.16 5.99
CA GLN A 56 19.59 -10.33 5.98
C GLN A 56 19.05 -10.60 4.57
N LEU A 57 18.67 -9.54 3.85
CA LEU A 57 18.26 -9.62 2.45
C LEU A 57 19.42 -10.09 1.55
N ALA A 58 20.63 -9.58 1.77
CA ALA A 58 21.81 -10.04 1.04
C ALA A 58 22.11 -11.52 1.28
N ALA A 59 21.86 -12.04 2.49
CA ALA A 59 22.05 -13.46 2.82
C ALA A 59 21.09 -14.39 2.07
N ILE A 60 19.96 -13.88 1.57
CA ILE A 60 19.04 -14.61 0.69
C ILE A 60 19.15 -14.19 -0.78
N GLY A 61 20.22 -13.47 -1.14
CA GLY A 61 20.53 -13.11 -2.54
C GLY A 61 19.86 -11.83 -3.04
N ILE A 62 19.24 -11.04 -2.16
CA ILE A 62 18.58 -9.78 -2.51
C ILE A 62 19.50 -8.61 -2.16
N GLN A 63 20.00 -7.93 -3.17
CA GLN A 63 20.91 -6.78 -3.03
C GLN A 63 20.37 -5.51 -3.66
N THR A 64 19.32 -5.61 -4.48
CA THR A 64 18.72 -4.47 -5.19
C THR A 64 17.21 -4.41 -5.05
N SER A 65 16.62 -3.23 -5.22
CA SER A 65 15.16 -3.03 -5.15
C SER A 65 14.39 -3.79 -6.23
N PRO A 66 14.87 -3.99 -7.48
CA PRO A 66 14.20 -4.90 -8.42
C PRO A 66 14.19 -6.35 -7.94
N GLN A 67 15.29 -6.84 -7.36
CA GLN A 67 15.35 -8.20 -6.81
C GLN A 67 14.36 -8.35 -5.65
N LEU A 68 14.27 -7.33 -4.78
CA LEU A 68 13.30 -7.33 -3.70
C LEU A 68 11.85 -7.35 -4.23
N ALA A 69 11.54 -6.52 -5.24
CA ALA A 69 10.22 -6.49 -5.85
C ALA A 69 9.84 -7.84 -6.47
N SER A 70 10.76 -8.47 -7.21
CA SER A 70 10.55 -9.82 -7.77
C SER A 70 10.37 -10.87 -6.67
N TYR A 71 11.18 -10.83 -5.62
CA TYR A 71 11.05 -11.77 -4.50
C TYR A 71 9.70 -11.67 -3.80
N LEU A 72 9.24 -10.45 -3.51
CA LEU A 72 7.92 -10.22 -2.92
C LEU A 72 6.79 -10.70 -3.83
N LEU A 73 6.92 -10.52 -5.14
CA LEU A 73 5.95 -11.04 -6.10
C LEU A 73 5.92 -12.58 -6.13
N ASP A 74 7.09 -13.21 -6.25
CA ASP A 74 7.19 -14.65 -6.48
C ASP A 74 6.92 -15.49 -5.21
N GLU A 75 7.28 -14.97 -4.03
CA GLU A 75 7.23 -15.72 -2.77
C GLU A 75 6.11 -15.28 -1.83
N HIS A 76 5.55 -14.09 -2.04
CA HIS A 76 4.55 -13.47 -1.16
C HIS A 76 3.31 -12.95 -1.92
N ASP A 77 3.23 -13.16 -3.24
CA ASP A 77 2.15 -12.64 -4.10
C ASP A 77 1.96 -11.10 -4.00
N LEU A 78 3.01 -10.38 -3.58
CA LEU A 78 3.00 -8.93 -3.37
C LEU A 78 3.60 -8.21 -4.58
N ALA A 79 2.73 -7.76 -5.48
CA ALA A 79 3.12 -6.93 -6.61
C ALA A 79 3.49 -5.49 -6.16
N THR A 80 4.76 -5.13 -6.28
CA THR A 80 5.30 -3.82 -5.90
C THR A 80 6.16 -3.23 -7.00
N LEU A 81 6.38 -1.91 -6.99
CA LEU A 81 7.21 -1.24 -7.99
C LEU A 81 8.53 -0.78 -7.38
N SER A 82 9.64 -1.27 -7.90
CA SER A 82 10.97 -0.81 -7.49
C SER A 82 11.17 0.68 -7.74
N CYS A 83 11.80 1.38 -6.79
CA CYS A 83 12.02 2.83 -6.90
C CYS A 83 13.10 3.21 -7.92
N ASP A 84 13.91 2.27 -8.41
CA ASP A 84 14.90 2.53 -9.47
C ASP A 84 14.25 3.00 -10.78
N ALA A 85 13.01 2.57 -11.04
CA ALA A 85 12.19 3.09 -12.14
C ALA A 85 11.94 4.61 -12.06
N PHE A 86 12.19 5.23 -10.91
CA PHE A 86 12.11 6.68 -10.67
C PHE A 86 13.48 7.34 -10.48
N GLY A 87 14.58 6.64 -10.81
CA GLY A 87 15.94 7.16 -10.71
C GLY A 87 16.57 7.06 -9.32
N VAL A 88 15.97 6.30 -8.39
CA VAL A 88 16.62 5.94 -7.12
C VAL A 88 17.71 4.90 -7.38
N ASP A 89 18.82 4.96 -6.64
CA ASP A 89 19.88 3.95 -6.74
C ASP A 89 19.28 2.56 -6.46
N PRO A 90 19.42 1.56 -7.36
CA PRO A 90 18.85 0.23 -7.16
C PRO A 90 19.40 -0.47 -5.92
N ALA A 91 20.55 -0.08 -5.39
CA ALA A 91 21.06 -0.59 -4.12
C ALA A 91 20.24 -0.10 -2.93
N GLN A 92 19.51 1.02 -3.01
CA GLN A 92 18.55 1.43 -1.98
C GLN A 92 17.30 0.57 -2.11
N LEU A 93 17.00 -0.21 -1.07
CA LEU A 93 15.94 -1.21 -1.09
C LEU A 93 14.56 -0.57 -0.88
N SER A 94 14.22 0.39 -1.74
CA SER A 94 12.98 1.16 -1.68
C SER A 94 11.99 0.70 -2.74
N LEU A 95 10.72 0.58 -2.34
CA LEU A 95 9.61 0.18 -3.20
C LEU A 95 8.49 1.21 -3.11
N ARG A 96 7.72 1.32 -4.19
CA ARG A 96 6.48 2.09 -4.26
C ARG A 96 5.29 1.14 -4.26
N LEU A 97 4.40 1.32 -3.30
CA LEU A 97 3.16 0.59 -3.14
C LEU A 97 1.99 1.46 -3.60
N ALA A 98 1.03 0.87 -4.30
CA ALA A 98 -0.22 1.54 -4.68
C ALA A 98 -1.35 1.05 -3.78
N SER A 99 -1.90 1.94 -2.96
CA SER A 99 -3.05 1.60 -2.11
C SER A 99 -4.36 1.63 -2.86
N SER A 100 -4.44 2.27 -4.03
CA SER A 100 -5.72 2.54 -4.71
C SER A 100 -6.42 1.29 -5.22
N TYR A 101 -5.69 0.28 -5.67
CA TYR A 101 -6.25 -0.84 -6.44
C TYR A 101 -6.81 -1.99 -5.59
N LEU A 102 -6.29 -2.20 -4.38
CA LEU A 102 -6.67 -3.34 -3.52
C LEU A 102 -8.15 -3.27 -3.09
N ASP A 103 -8.95 -4.27 -3.40
CA ASP A 103 -10.41 -4.30 -3.12
C ASP A 103 -11.23 -3.29 -3.96
N MET A 104 -10.63 -2.70 -5.00
CA MET A 104 -11.26 -1.78 -5.95
C MET A 104 -10.94 -2.16 -7.41
N GLU A 105 -10.66 -3.43 -7.66
CA GLU A 105 -10.23 -3.94 -8.97
C GLU A 105 -11.35 -3.81 -10.01
N GLN A 106 -12.60 -4.02 -9.57
CA GLN A 106 -13.79 -3.93 -10.41
C GLN A 106 -14.64 -2.70 -10.07
N GLU A 107 -15.38 -2.20 -11.06
CA GLU A 107 -16.27 -1.04 -10.89
C GLU A 107 -17.34 -1.29 -9.81
N THR A 108 -17.89 -2.51 -9.74
CA THR A 108 -18.88 -2.89 -8.72
C THR A 108 -18.34 -2.82 -7.30
N ASP A 109 -17.07 -3.18 -7.10
CA ASP A 109 -16.42 -3.14 -5.78
C ASP A 109 -16.18 -1.70 -5.36
N SER A 110 -15.71 -0.88 -6.29
CA SER A 110 -15.51 0.55 -6.09
C SER A 110 -16.82 1.26 -5.74
N GLN A 111 -17.92 1.00 -6.47
CA GLN A 111 -19.24 1.57 -6.19
C GLN A 111 -19.77 1.16 -4.82
N ARG A 112 -19.58 -0.11 -4.43
CA ARG A 112 -19.97 -0.61 -3.10
C ARG A 112 -19.23 0.11 -1.99
N LEU A 113 -17.91 0.27 -2.12
CA LEU A 113 -17.09 0.95 -1.10
C LEU A 113 -17.41 2.44 -1.00
N ILE A 114 -17.62 3.12 -2.13
CA ILE A 114 -18.07 4.52 -2.15
C ILE A 114 -19.41 4.66 -1.42
N ALA A 115 -20.40 3.83 -1.75
CA ALA A 115 -21.70 3.88 -1.09
C ALA A 115 -21.61 3.59 0.42
N LEU A 116 -20.76 2.66 0.86
CA LEU A 116 -20.52 2.41 2.29
C LEU A 116 -19.94 3.64 2.98
N PHE A 117 -18.95 4.29 2.37
CA PHE A 117 -18.33 5.49 2.91
C PHE A 117 -19.32 6.66 3.00
N GLU A 118 -20.12 6.88 1.95
CA GLU A 118 -21.14 7.94 1.90
C GLU A 118 -22.29 7.71 2.91
N ASN A 119 -22.58 6.47 3.26
CA ASN A 119 -23.53 6.12 4.33
C ASN A 119 -22.98 6.38 5.75
N GLY A 120 -21.75 6.90 5.87
CA GLY A 120 -21.20 7.39 7.14
C GLY A 120 -20.72 6.30 8.10
N ILE A 121 -20.27 5.15 7.58
CA ILE A 121 -19.61 4.15 8.44
C ILE A 121 -18.29 4.71 8.98
N SER A 122 -17.85 4.23 10.14
CA SER A 122 -16.57 4.68 10.71
C SER A 122 -15.39 4.18 9.88
N ASP A 123 -14.27 4.90 9.92
CA ASP A 123 -13.02 4.48 9.27
C ASP A 123 -12.57 3.06 9.71
N GLU A 124 -12.81 2.71 10.97
CA GLU A 124 -12.51 1.38 11.53
C GLU A 124 -13.35 0.28 10.89
N GLU A 125 -14.68 0.45 10.80
CA GLU A 125 -15.55 -0.53 10.14
C GLU A 125 -15.27 -0.55 8.63
N PHE A 126 -15.00 0.62 8.02
CA PHE A 126 -14.64 0.74 6.61
C PHE A 126 -13.40 -0.09 6.27
N MET A 127 -12.35 0.01 7.09
CA MET A 127 -11.11 -0.75 6.92
C MET A 127 -11.15 -2.16 7.52
N SER A 128 -12.32 -2.68 7.90
CA SER A 128 -12.43 -4.06 8.39
C SER A 128 -12.14 -5.09 7.28
N ASP A 129 -11.74 -6.29 7.69
CA ASP A 129 -11.49 -7.44 6.80
C ASP A 129 -12.72 -7.84 5.97
N ARG A 130 -13.93 -7.50 6.44
CA ARG A 130 -15.17 -7.68 5.66
C ARG A 130 -15.17 -6.85 4.37
N HIS A 131 -14.58 -5.66 4.41
CA HIS A 131 -14.67 -4.68 3.32
C HIS A 131 -13.37 -4.55 2.53
N HIS A 132 -12.23 -4.83 3.14
CA HIS A 132 -10.90 -4.74 2.52
C HIS A 132 -10.03 -6.00 2.72
N PRO A 133 -10.52 -7.21 2.37
CA PRO A 133 -9.78 -8.45 2.62
C PRO A 133 -8.40 -8.48 1.95
N ASN A 134 -8.24 -7.89 0.76
CA ASN A 134 -6.94 -7.87 0.07
C ASN A 134 -5.94 -6.94 0.75
N VAL A 135 -6.39 -5.83 1.35
CA VAL A 135 -5.51 -4.98 2.17
C VAL A 135 -5.00 -5.73 3.40
N HIS A 136 -5.86 -6.49 4.10
CA HIS A 136 -5.44 -7.27 5.27
C HIS A 136 -4.50 -8.40 4.87
N ALA A 137 -4.83 -9.16 3.82
CA ALA A 137 -3.96 -10.21 3.29
C ALA A 137 -2.57 -9.67 2.90
N ALA A 138 -2.50 -8.49 2.27
CA ALA A 138 -1.22 -7.88 1.93
C ALA A 138 -0.38 -7.52 3.16
N LEU A 139 -1.01 -6.99 4.23
CA LEU A 139 -0.31 -6.68 5.48
C LEU A 139 0.17 -7.95 6.20
N ASP A 140 -0.61 -9.02 6.16
CA ASP A 140 -0.22 -10.33 6.70
C ASP A 140 0.99 -10.90 5.94
N GLU A 141 1.01 -10.79 4.61
CA GLU A 141 2.17 -11.22 3.81
C GLU A 141 3.43 -10.39 4.08
N PHE A 142 3.29 -9.06 4.26
CA PHE A 142 4.40 -8.23 4.72
C PHE A 142 4.90 -8.68 6.11
N ALA A 143 4.00 -9.05 7.02
CA ALA A 143 4.37 -9.54 8.35
C ALA A 143 5.14 -10.86 8.27
N LEU A 144 4.69 -11.81 7.44
CA LEU A 144 5.38 -13.08 7.18
C LEU A 144 6.76 -12.85 6.56
N PHE A 145 6.87 -11.94 5.59
CA PHE A 145 8.13 -11.54 4.99
C PHE A 145 9.11 -10.98 6.03
N VAL A 146 8.67 -10.01 6.84
CA VAL A 146 9.49 -9.40 7.90
C VAL A 146 9.93 -10.44 8.93
N GLN A 147 9.06 -11.38 9.31
CA GLN A 147 9.41 -12.48 10.21
C GLN A 147 10.48 -13.40 9.60
N LYS A 148 10.36 -13.73 8.31
CA LYS A 148 11.29 -14.60 7.57
C LYS A 148 12.69 -14.00 7.48
N ILE A 149 12.80 -12.68 7.26
CA ILE A 149 14.10 -12.00 7.17
C ILE A 149 14.68 -11.64 8.54
N SER A 150 13.85 -11.44 9.57
CA SER A 150 14.31 -11.09 10.92
C SER A 150 14.77 -12.31 11.75
N SER A 151 14.38 -13.52 11.34
CA SER A 151 14.79 -14.78 11.99
C SER A 151 16.10 -15.37 11.46
N ARG A 152 16.76 -14.67 10.52
CA ARG A 152 18.03 -15.08 9.88
C ARG A 152 19.16 -14.13 10.26
#